data_AF-A0A9D4MGC3-F1
#
_entry.id   AF-A0A9D4MGC3-F1
#
_cell.length_a   1.000
_cell.length_b   1.000
_cell.length_c   1.000
_cell.angle_alpha   90.00
_cell.angle_beta   90.00
_cell.angle_gamma   90.00
#
_symmetry.space_group_name_H-M   'P 1'
#
loop_
_entity.id
_entity.type
_entity.pdbx_description
1 polymer ?
#
loop_
_entity_poly.entity_id
_entity_poly.type
_entity_poly.pdbx_seq_one_letter_code
_entity_poly.pdbx_strand_id
1 'polypeptide(L)'
;MTHSGEDSRLSILRECWKIQVAGVESPAIRACPGCWILIEHNEGCNQMTCRCGQKFCFLCLKTANSNGAYQCVPVDSKCPVAPVQTQLPST
;
A
#
# COMPACT_ATOMS: atom_id res chain seq x y z
N MET A 1 -11.25 11.62 -29.21
CA MET A 1 -9.89 12.06 -28.81
C MET A 1 -9.62 11.43 -27.46
N THR A 2 -8.88 10.33 -27.43
CA THR A 2 -8.54 9.64 -26.17
C THR A 2 -7.38 10.40 -25.55
N HIS A 3 -7.64 11.23 -24.54
CA HIS A 3 -6.59 11.71 -23.66
C HIS A 3 -6.08 10.50 -22.86
N SER A 4 -5.13 9.75 -23.41
CA SER A 4 -4.37 8.76 -22.64
C SER A 4 -3.36 9.50 -21.76
N GLY A 5 -3.88 10.30 -20.82
CA GLY A 5 -3.10 10.80 -19.70
C GLY A 5 -3.03 9.68 -18.67
N GLU A 6 -1.83 9.21 -18.38
CA GLU A 6 -1.59 8.33 -17.23
C GLU A 6 -2.14 9.02 -15.97
N ASP A 7 -2.87 8.28 -15.14
CA ASP A 7 -3.40 8.81 -13.90
C ASP A 7 -2.26 9.32 -13.03
N SER A 8 -2.31 10.59 -12.59
CA SER A 8 -1.23 11.22 -11.82
C SER A 8 -0.90 10.50 -10.52
N ARG A 9 -1.80 9.64 -10.01
CA ARG A 9 -1.50 8.78 -8.85
C ARG A 9 -0.38 7.78 -9.15
N LEU A 10 -0.26 7.31 -10.39
CA LEU A 10 0.75 6.33 -10.78
C LEU A 10 2.17 6.91 -10.75
N SER A 11 2.36 8.17 -11.11
CA SER A 11 3.67 8.83 -10.97
C SER A 11 4.05 9.00 -9.51
N ILE A 12 3.11 9.42 -8.64
CA ILE A 12 3.36 9.54 -7.19
C ILE A 12 3.79 8.19 -6.58
N LEU A 13 3.09 7.11 -6.91
CA LEU A 13 3.42 5.77 -6.42
C LEU A 13 4.82 5.31 -6.88
N ARG A 14 5.20 5.64 -8.11
CA ARG A 14 6.49 5.27 -8.72
C ARG A 14 7.67 6.06 -8.15
N GLU A 15 7.45 7.34 -7.86
CA GLU A 15 8.52 8.30 -7.59
C GLU A 15 8.65 8.68 -6.11
N CYS A 16 7.71 8.27 -5.25
CA CYS A 16 7.79 8.57 -3.83
C CYS A 16 9.09 8.07 -3.21
N TRP A 17 9.55 8.80 -2.18
CA TRP A 17 10.76 8.45 -1.45
C TRP A 17 10.58 7.11 -0.72
N LYS A 18 11.69 6.55 -0.22
CA LYS A 18 11.68 5.32 0.56
C LYS A 18 11.80 5.59 2.05
N ILE A 19 11.13 4.77 2.85
CA ILE A 19 11.11 4.80 4.32
C ILE A 19 11.46 3.42 4.88
N GLN A 20 11.68 3.34 6.20
CA GLN A 20 11.80 2.09 6.93
C GLN A 20 10.49 1.79 7.67
N VAL A 21 9.84 0.68 7.34
CA VAL A 21 8.62 0.20 8.02
C VAL A 21 8.94 -1.16 8.63
N ALA A 22 8.81 -1.28 9.96
CA ALA A 22 9.16 -2.50 10.70
C ALA A 22 10.56 -3.07 10.33
N GLY A 23 11.56 -2.20 10.13
CA GLY A 23 12.93 -2.60 9.79
C GLY A 23 13.12 -3.13 8.35
N VAL A 24 12.19 -2.80 7.46
CA VAL A 24 12.24 -3.11 6.02
C VAL A 24 12.06 -1.84 5.20
N GLU A 25 12.87 -1.67 4.16
CA GLU A 25 12.73 -0.56 3.21
C GLU A 25 11.44 -0.68 2.38
N SER A 26 10.65 0.39 2.29
CA SER A 26 9.42 0.43 1.50
C SER A 26 9.23 1.80 0.84
N PRO A 27 8.46 1.91 -0.25
CA PRO A 27 7.95 3.20 -0.72
C PRO A 27 7.13 3.88 0.39
N ALA A 28 7.27 5.19 0.53
CA ALA A 28 6.56 5.98 1.53
C ALA A 28 5.06 6.12 1.23
N ILE A 29 4.69 5.99 -0.05
CA ILE A 29 3.31 6.14 -0.49
C ILE A 29 2.86 4.86 -1.19
N ARG A 30 1.69 4.34 -0.79
CA ARG A 30 0.99 3.24 -1.47
C ARG A 30 -0.48 3.56 -1.64
N ALA A 31 -1.14 2.90 -2.59
CA ALA A 31 -2.58 3.05 -2.77
C ALA A 31 -3.33 1.96 -2.00
N CYS A 32 -4.45 2.33 -1.37
CA CYS A 32 -5.34 1.36 -0.73
C CYS A 32 -5.79 0.29 -1.75
N PRO A 33 -5.69 -1.02 -1.45
CA PRO A 33 -6.12 -2.07 -2.38
C PRO A 33 -7.64 -2.12 -2.59
N GLY A 34 -8.42 -1.44 -1.74
CA GLY A 34 -9.88 -1.35 -1.86
C GLY A 34 -10.35 -0.13 -2.65
N CYS A 35 -9.96 1.08 -2.23
CA CYS A 35 -10.46 2.33 -2.80
C CYS A 35 -9.40 3.16 -3.55
N TRP A 36 -8.14 2.71 -3.59
CA TRP A 36 -7.08 3.31 -4.41
C TRP A 36 -6.71 4.75 -4.05
N ILE A 37 -7.14 5.21 -2.87
CA ILE A 37 -6.64 6.45 -2.29
C ILE A 37 -5.16 6.26 -1.92
N LEU A 38 -4.36 7.28 -2.20
CA LEU A 38 -2.95 7.31 -1.80
C LEU A 38 -2.86 7.46 -0.28
N ILE A 39 -1.98 6.66 0.32
CA ILE A 39 -1.71 6.61 1.75
C ILE A 39 -0.20 6.80 1.90
N GLU A 40 0.17 7.88 2.57
CA GLU A 40 1.53 8.09 3.05
C GLU A 40 1.71 7.37 4.39
N HIS A 41 2.81 6.63 4.52
CA HIS A 41 3.25 6.02 5.77
C HIS A 41 4.49 6.77 6.27
N ASN A 42 4.57 6.95 7.58
CA ASN A 42 5.64 7.69 8.22
C ASN A 42 6.58 6.76 8.99
N GLU A 43 6.06 5.97 9.94
CA GLU A 43 6.83 5.07 10.78
C GLU A 43 5.96 4.00 11.48
N GLY A 44 6.61 3.03 12.12
CA GLY A 44 5.93 2.06 12.99
C GLY A 44 5.36 0.84 12.28
N CYS A 45 4.14 0.45 12.67
CA CYS A 45 3.53 -0.81 12.27
C CYS A 45 3.11 -0.82 10.79
N ASN A 46 3.27 -1.97 10.14
CA ASN A 46 2.84 -2.21 8.76
C ASN A 46 1.34 -2.50 8.62
N GLN A 47 0.60 -2.71 9.70
CA GLN A 47 -0.85 -2.99 9.67
C GLN A 47 -1.64 -1.67 9.69
N MET A 48 -2.47 -1.43 8.67
CA MET A 48 -3.21 -0.18 8.53
C MET A 48 -4.68 -0.39 8.18
N THR A 49 -5.48 0.61 8.56
CA THR A 49 -6.91 0.71 8.20
C THR A 49 -7.10 1.96 7.36
N CYS A 50 -7.55 1.79 6.11
CA CYS A 50 -7.90 2.91 5.24
C CYS A 50 -9.19 3.58 5.72
N ARG A 51 -9.40 4.86 5.35
CA ARG A 51 -10.66 5.58 5.59
C ARG A 51 -11.88 4.91 4.95
N CYS A 52 -11.70 4.12 3.89
CA CYS A 52 -12.78 3.31 3.31
C CYS A 52 -13.11 2.04 4.13
N GLY A 53 -12.45 1.81 5.27
CA GLY A 53 -12.64 0.63 6.12
C GLY A 53 -11.75 -0.56 5.77
N GLN A 54 -11.04 -0.53 4.63
CA GLN A 54 -10.14 -1.62 4.24
C GLN A 54 -8.99 -1.76 5.22
N LYS A 55 -8.88 -2.91 5.87
CA LYS A 55 -7.70 -3.31 6.66
C LYS A 55 -6.73 -4.05 5.75
N PHE A 56 -5.46 -3.66 5.75
CA PHE A 56 -4.42 -4.30 4.94
C PHE A 56 -3.01 -4.03 5.48
N CYS A 57 -2.05 -4.84 5.07
CA CYS A 57 -0.64 -4.62 5.37
C CYS A 57 -0.03 -3.66 4.35
N PHE A 58 0.58 -2.56 4.79
CA PHE A 58 1.25 -1.58 3.93
C PHE A 58 2.39 -2.21 3.13
N LEU A 59 3.19 -3.08 3.74
CA LEU A 59 4.35 -3.69 3.08
C LEU A 59 3.95 -4.62 1.94
N CYS A 60 3.09 -5.61 2.21
CA CYS A 60 2.75 -6.65 1.24
C CYS A 60 1.41 -6.43 0.52
N LEU A 61 0.66 -5.39 0.87
CA LEU A 61 -0.67 -5.07 0.33
C LEU A 61 -1.76 -6.13 0.52
N LYS A 62 -1.49 -7.22 1.26
CA LYS A 62 -2.51 -8.22 1.60
C LYS A 62 -3.58 -7.62 2.51
N THR A 63 -4.83 -7.82 2.14
CA THR A 63 -5.99 -7.41 2.92
C THR A 63 -6.17 -8.32 4.13
N ALA A 64 -6.81 -7.80 5.18
CA ALA A 64 -7.27 -8.64 6.28
C ALA A 64 -8.36 -9.61 5.78
N ASN A 65 -8.49 -10.76 6.44
CA ASN A 65 -9.56 -11.71 6.14
C ASN A 65 -10.93 -11.20 6.64
N SER A 66 -11.99 -11.99 6.44
CA SER A 66 -13.36 -11.66 6.85
C SER A 66 -13.52 -11.38 8.36
N ASN A 67 -12.64 -11.94 9.20
CA ASN A 67 -12.63 -11.71 10.64
C ASN A 67 -11.81 -10.47 11.04
N GLY A 68 -11.29 -9.72 10.06
CA GLY A 68 -10.44 -8.56 10.29
C GLY A 68 -9.01 -8.90 10.74
N ALA A 69 -8.59 -10.16 10.65
CA ALA A 69 -7.24 -10.59 11.00
C ALA A 69 -6.29 -10.41 9.82
N TYR A 70 -5.11 -9.85 10.09
CA TYR A 70 -4.05 -9.68 9.10
C TYR A 70 -3.44 -11.03 8.73
N GLN A 71 -3.16 -11.22 7.44
CA GLN A 71 -2.76 -12.51 6.86
C GLN A 71 -1.26 -12.64 6.59
N CYS A 72 -0.45 -11.68 7.03
CA CYS A 72 1.00 -11.71 6.91
C CYS A 72 1.65 -11.94 8.28
N VAL A 73 2.90 -12.44 8.26
CA VAL A 73 3.66 -12.79 9.47
C VAL A 73 3.76 -11.64 10.48
N PRO A 74 3.86 -11.96 11.79
CA PRO A 74 4.07 -10.98 12.85
C PRO A 74 5.37 -10.19 12.63
N VAL A 75 5.43 -9.01 13.26
CA VAL A 75 6.48 -7.98 13.17
C VAL A 75 7.93 -8.53 13.24
N ASP A 76 8.11 -9.68 13.86
CA ASP A 76 9.40 -10.34 14.13
C ASP A 76 10.00 -11.04 12.90
N SER A 77 9.17 -11.34 11.89
CA SER A 77 9.60 -11.86 10.59
C SER A 77 9.31 -10.80 9.53
N LYS A 78 10.36 -10.15 9.05
CA LYS A 78 10.30 -9.08 8.04
C LYS A 78 9.28 -9.40 6.94
N CYS A 79 8.20 -8.64 6.90
CA CYS A 79 7.14 -8.85 5.92
C CYS A 79 7.68 -8.53 4.51
N PRO A 80 7.44 -9.39 3.50
CA PRO A 80 7.90 -9.11 2.14
C PRO A 80 7.23 -7.84 1.60
N VAL A 81 8.02 -7.05 0.89
CA VAL A 81 7.57 -5.80 0.28
C VAL A 81 6.95 -6.12 -1.08
N ALA A 82 5.68 -5.78 -1.27
CA ALA A 82 5.02 -5.92 -2.57
C ALA A 82 5.60 -4.91 -3.57
N PRO A 83 5.61 -5.24 -4.87
CA PRO A 83 5.96 -4.28 -5.92
C PRO A 83 5.14 -2.98 -5.81
N VAL A 84 5.68 -1.90 -6.39
CA VAL A 84 4.94 -0.65 -6.53
C VAL A 84 3.71 -0.89 -7.41
N GLN A 85 2.58 -0.31 -7.03
CA GLN A 85 1.33 -0.40 -7.80
C GLN A 85 1.47 0.40 -9.10
N THR A 86 1.44 -0.29 -10.24
CA THR A 86 1.62 0.30 -11.57
C THR A 86 0.32 0.49 -12.34
N GLN A 87 -0.79 0.01 -11.78
CA GLN A 87 -2.13 0.12 -12.35
C GLN A 87 -3.11 0.43 -11.23
N LEU A 88 -4.08 1.28 -11.55
CA LEU A 88 -5.28 1.49 -10.75
C LEU A 88 -6.42 0.82 -11.49
N PRO A 89 -7.42 0.27 -10.81
CA PRO A 89 -8.53 -0.36 -11.51
C PRO A 89 -9.20 0.68 -12.39
N SER A 90 -9.47 0.24 -13.62
CA SER A 90 -10.35 0.92 -14.53
C SER A 90 -11.74 0.85 -13.90
N THR A 91 -12.17 1.93 -13.24
CA THR A 91 -13.56 2.12 -12.81
C THR A 91 -14.52 1.97 -13.97
#